data_AF-A0A931J1M7-F1
#
_entry.id   AF-A0A931J1M7-F1
#
_cell.length_a   1.000
_cell.length_b   1.000
_cell.length_c   1.000
_cell.angle_alpha   90.00
_cell.angle_beta   90.00
_cell.angle_gamma   90.00
#
_symmetry.space_group_name_H-M   'P 1'
#
loop_
_entity.id
_entity.type
_entity.pdbx_description
1 polymer ?
#
loop_
_entity_poly.entity_id
_entity_poly.type
_entity_poly.pdbx_seq_one_letter_code
_entity_poly.pdbx_strand_id
1 'polypeptide(L)'
;MLSLSTGLHANDAPPPRGEPPAEQRRPPRDGDRPRSPREGAQRYSLQQAMSDRAQLHTIAFSGLAFLTGDFAADTFLPPGKVSDYFGFQYMRDIDAVQGGHSPAFLTRIAFNTLAILTPAQRAQLIEAAKQQQADVRRFALLRLPLIQAFRQTLERSGPAAKAPLSRAAVVAHSAALYELDGRIAWARADAMGQVIQGLSADQRAQLARLKFGDSRTWPDAPDPAERRSLPHDLDVAMMTHASELFAWQGGSLEADTYFCPERHAMYFGGFGLKTAPALGKQDFSISTALTGDSGADFLTLLSPTQRALIEALPDRQRAQLQEIASVRREIAHELRRFLVGERPDAQRVQTLSRRYGELDGELAYLYVQAFARVGQDLNPAQRSALQQLRARSPHDPRDPKGPFLYAAPLDAAGMAEATRTEGFFGADKR
;
A
#
# COMPACT_ATOMS: atom_id res chain seq x y z
N MET A 1 37.81 -21.22 -56.41
CA MET A 1 38.47 -22.50 -56.07
C MET A 1 39.95 -22.24 -55.91
N LEU A 2 40.56 -22.91 -54.93
CA LEU A 2 42.00 -23.03 -54.68
C LEU A 2 42.71 -21.83 -54.00
N SER A 3 42.86 -22.02 -52.69
CA SER A 3 44.04 -21.67 -51.90
C SER A 3 45.34 -22.02 -52.62
N LEU A 4 46.37 -21.17 -52.49
CA LEU A 4 47.63 -21.56 -51.87
C LEU A 4 48.58 -20.36 -51.66
N SER A 5 49.13 -20.37 -50.45
CA SER A 5 50.17 -19.54 -49.84
C SER A 5 51.52 -19.70 -50.56
N THR A 6 52.38 -18.68 -50.66
CA THR A 6 53.56 -18.40 -49.78
C THR A 6 54.48 -17.45 -50.59
N GLY A 7 55.33 -16.55 -50.08
CA GLY A 7 55.77 -16.22 -48.73
C GLY A 7 56.87 -15.13 -48.76
N LEU A 8 57.34 -14.78 -47.56
CA LEU A 8 58.67 -14.28 -47.17
C LEU A 8 59.19 -12.91 -47.65
N HIS A 9 59.27 -11.93 -46.73
CA HIS A 9 60.49 -11.61 -45.96
C HIS A 9 60.29 -10.39 -45.03
N ALA A 10 60.93 -10.40 -43.86
CA ALA A 10 60.97 -9.35 -42.84
C ALA A 10 62.28 -8.54 -42.94
N ASN A 11 62.28 -7.22 -42.74
CA ASN A 11 62.38 -6.50 -41.45
C ASN A 11 62.73 -5.01 -41.64
N ASP A 12 62.30 -4.20 -40.67
CA ASP A 12 62.82 -2.88 -40.20
C ASP A 12 62.43 -1.54 -40.88
N ALA A 13 62.08 -0.57 -40.00
CA ALA A 13 61.27 0.66 -40.14
C ALA A 13 62.01 1.92 -40.70
N PRO A 14 61.34 3.06 -41.00
CA PRO A 14 61.03 4.13 -39.99
C PRO A 14 59.77 5.04 -40.35
N PRO A 15 59.60 6.33 -39.94
CA PRO A 15 58.54 6.82 -39.03
C PRO A 15 57.59 7.92 -39.66
N PRO A 16 57.01 8.90 -38.92
CA PRO A 16 55.58 9.00 -38.54
C PRO A 16 54.77 10.15 -39.22
N ARG A 17 53.42 10.15 -39.10
CA ARG A 17 52.50 11.31 -38.79
C ARG A 17 51.04 11.12 -39.24
N GLY A 18 50.11 11.63 -38.43
CA GLY A 18 48.77 12.07 -38.84
C GLY A 18 47.72 12.08 -37.70
N GLU A 19 47.44 13.25 -37.12
CA GLU A 19 46.34 13.48 -36.16
C GLU A 19 44.96 13.59 -36.84
N PRO A 20 43.85 13.27 -36.13
CA PRO A 20 42.52 13.84 -36.39
C PRO A 20 42.01 14.75 -35.24
N PRO A 21 40.94 15.56 -35.49
CA PRO A 21 40.78 16.89 -34.91
C PRO A 21 40.03 16.97 -33.57
N ALA A 22 40.19 18.14 -32.93
CA ALA A 22 39.70 18.53 -31.61
C ALA A 22 38.17 18.49 -31.44
N GLU A 23 37.72 17.70 -30.47
CA GLU A 23 36.33 17.67 -30.01
C GLU A 23 36.07 18.80 -28.99
N GLN A 24 35.02 19.59 -29.26
CA GLN A 24 34.59 20.72 -28.44
C GLN A 24 34.19 20.27 -27.03
N ARG A 25 34.82 20.88 -26.02
CA ARG A 25 34.52 20.67 -24.59
C ARG A 25 33.05 21.00 -24.29
N ARG A 26 32.26 19.99 -23.94
CA ARG A 26 30.98 20.15 -23.24
C ARG A 26 31.26 20.50 -21.77
N PRO A 27 30.48 21.40 -21.13
CA PRO A 27 30.63 21.66 -19.70
C PRO A 27 30.24 20.42 -18.89
N PRO A 28 30.84 20.20 -17.69
CA PRO A 28 30.52 19.04 -16.86
C PRO A 28 29.04 19.09 -16.45
N ARG A 29 28.35 17.95 -16.56
CA ARG A 29 27.05 17.73 -15.93
C ARG A 29 27.24 17.75 -14.41
N ASP A 30 26.32 18.40 -13.70
CA ASP A 30 26.22 18.42 -12.23
C ASP A 30 25.99 17.01 -11.64
N GLY A 31 27.04 16.18 -11.66
CA GLY A 31 27.04 14.81 -11.14
C GLY A 31 28.11 14.53 -10.08
N ASP A 32 29.16 15.35 -10.00
CA ASP A 32 30.33 15.08 -9.14
C ASP A 32 30.47 16.06 -7.97
N ARG A 33 29.38 16.31 -7.25
CA ARG A 33 29.49 16.78 -5.86
C ARG A 33 29.40 15.58 -4.93
N PRO A 34 30.38 15.34 -4.04
CA PRO A 34 30.26 14.31 -3.02
C PRO A 34 29.01 14.62 -2.18
N ARG A 35 28.03 13.71 -2.23
CA ARG A 35 26.85 13.79 -1.38
C ARG A 35 27.32 13.73 0.07
N SER A 36 27.13 14.82 0.80
CA SER A 36 27.24 14.82 2.26
C SER A 36 26.40 13.65 2.82
N PRO A 37 26.90 12.91 3.82
CA PRO A 37 26.13 11.85 4.46
C PRO A 37 24.80 12.43 4.95
N ARG A 38 23.67 11.87 4.50
CA ARG A 38 22.36 12.19 5.11
C ARG A 38 22.43 11.74 6.57
N GLU A 39 22.48 12.70 7.49
CA GLU A 39 22.34 12.44 8.92
C GLU A 39 20.97 11.78 9.18
N GLY A 40 21.00 10.61 9.83
CA GLY A 40 19.83 9.88 10.31
C GLY A 40 19.30 8.82 9.33
N ALA A 41 19.52 7.54 9.64
CA ALA A 41 18.73 6.46 9.06
C ALA A 41 17.23 6.79 9.22
N GLN A 42 16.42 6.57 8.17
CA GLN A 42 14.96 6.72 8.26
C GLN A 42 14.44 5.92 9.45
N ARG A 43 13.99 6.62 10.50
CA ARG A 43 13.37 6.00 11.67
C ARG A 43 11.89 5.80 11.40
N TYR A 44 11.52 4.61 10.93
CA TYR A 44 10.13 4.21 10.83
C TYR A 44 9.53 4.10 12.22
N SER A 45 8.58 4.97 12.51
CA SER A 45 7.91 5.06 13.80
C SER A 45 6.53 5.67 13.62
N LEU A 46 5.64 5.41 14.56
CA LEU A 46 4.31 6.01 14.56
C LEU A 46 4.38 7.54 14.64
N GLN A 47 5.32 8.07 15.44
CA GLN A 47 5.57 9.52 15.54
C GLN A 47 5.98 10.12 14.19
N GLN A 48 6.90 9.47 13.47
CA GLN A 48 7.31 9.93 12.14
C GLN A 48 6.15 9.84 11.14
N ALA A 49 5.40 8.72 11.15
CA ALA A 49 4.28 8.50 10.24
C ALA A 49 3.16 9.53 10.42
N MET A 50 2.94 9.99 11.65
CA MET A 50 1.94 11.01 12.00
C MET A 50 2.45 12.45 11.94
N SER A 51 3.74 12.67 11.62
CA SER A 51 4.29 14.02 11.53
C SER A 51 3.63 14.82 10.40
N ASP A 52 3.51 16.14 10.59
CA ASP A 52 2.86 17.03 9.62
C ASP A 52 3.47 16.90 8.22
N ARG A 53 4.79 16.78 8.13
CA ARG A 53 5.49 16.62 6.84
C ARG A 53 5.14 15.30 6.15
N ALA A 54 5.16 14.19 6.90
CA ALA A 54 4.81 12.88 6.36
C ALA A 54 3.36 12.84 5.88
N GLN A 55 2.45 13.38 6.71
CA GLN A 55 1.04 13.47 6.38
C GLN A 55 0.78 14.40 5.19
N LEU A 56 1.38 15.59 5.16
CA LEU A 56 1.21 16.56 4.07
C LEU A 56 1.60 15.96 2.73
N HIS A 57 2.79 15.37 2.62
CA HIS A 57 3.26 14.85 1.34
C HIS A 57 2.45 13.62 0.90
N THR A 58 2.01 12.78 1.84
CA THR A 58 1.13 11.65 1.53
C THR A 58 -0.25 12.09 1.07
N ILE A 59 -0.87 13.05 1.75
CA ILE A 59 -2.17 13.62 1.33
C ILE A 59 -2.03 14.28 -0.05
N ALA A 60 -0.96 15.05 -0.25
CA ALA A 60 -0.64 15.68 -1.53
C ALA A 60 -0.46 14.65 -2.65
N PHE A 61 0.23 13.53 -2.37
CA PHE A 61 0.39 12.43 -3.32
C PHE A 61 -0.96 11.78 -3.68
N SER A 62 -1.83 11.55 -2.71
CA SER A 62 -3.20 11.09 -2.95
C SER A 62 -4.00 12.10 -3.79
N GLY A 63 -3.82 13.39 -3.54
CA GLY A 63 -4.40 14.46 -4.36
C GLY A 63 -3.94 14.39 -5.81
N LEU A 64 -2.63 14.27 -6.06
CA LEU A 64 -2.08 14.05 -7.40
C LEU A 64 -2.71 12.83 -8.06
N ALA A 65 -2.72 11.68 -7.37
CA ALA A 65 -3.22 10.44 -7.91
C ALA A 65 -4.70 10.50 -8.28
N PHE A 66 -5.53 11.12 -7.44
CA PHE A 66 -6.96 11.28 -7.66
C PHE A 66 -7.25 12.25 -8.82
N LEU A 67 -6.63 13.44 -8.81
CA LEU A 67 -6.87 14.48 -9.80
C LEU A 67 -6.40 14.11 -11.22
N THR A 68 -5.44 13.20 -11.32
CA THR A 68 -4.87 12.78 -12.60
C THR A 68 -5.31 11.38 -13.04
N GLY A 69 -5.90 10.60 -12.14
CA GLY A 69 -6.40 9.25 -12.39
C GLY A 69 -7.89 9.21 -12.72
N ASP A 70 -8.44 8.01 -12.69
CA ASP A 70 -9.84 7.69 -12.94
C ASP A 70 -10.39 6.74 -11.85
N PHE A 71 -11.66 6.36 -11.98
CA PHE A 71 -12.30 5.38 -11.09
C PHE A 71 -11.51 4.06 -11.01
N ALA A 72 -10.88 3.63 -12.12
CA ALA A 72 -10.11 2.41 -12.13
C ALA A 72 -8.86 2.51 -11.24
N ALA A 73 -8.10 3.60 -11.34
CA ALA A 73 -6.93 3.83 -10.49
C ALA A 73 -7.30 3.89 -9.00
N ASP A 74 -8.47 4.47 -8.66
CA ASP A 74 -8.91 4.66 -7.28
C ASP A 74 -9.36 3.36 -6.60
N THR A 75 -9.87 2.43 -7.38
CA THR A 75 -10.37 1.14 -6.86
C THR A 75 -9.24 0.16 -6.53
N PHE A 76 -8.05 0.33 -7.13
CA PHE A 76 -6.90 -0.52 -6.87
C PHE A 76 -6.51 -0.51 -5.39
N LEU A 77 -6.48 -1.69 -4.77
CA LEU A 77 -5.99 -1.89 -3.42
C LEU A 77 -5.18 -3.20 -3.40
N PRO A 78 -3.89 -3.17 -3.04
CA PRO A 78 -3.09 -4.39 -3.04
C PRO A 78 -3.62 -5.39 -2.00
N PRO A 79 -3.46 -6.70 -2.26
CA PRO A 79 -3.76 -7.73 -1.27
C PRO A 79 -3.04 -7.48 0.07
N GLY A 80 -3.63 -7.98 1.16
CA GLY A 80 -3.08 -7.83 2.51
C GLY A 80 -3.31 -6.45 3.15
N LYS A 81 -4.09 -5.55 2.53
CA LYS A 81 -4.47 -4.27 3.16
C LYS A 81 -5.68 -4.35 4.08
N VAL A 82 -6.38 -5.47 4.11
CA VAL A 82 -7.56 -5.70 4.97
C VAL A 82 -7.12 -6.29 6.30
N SER A 83 -7.63 -5.75 7.40
CA SER A 83 -7.35 -6.21 8.76
C SER A 83 -5.86 -6.22 9.12
N ASP A 84 -5.13 -5.17 8.72
CA ASP A 84 -3.70 -5.01 8.95
C ASP A 84 -3.44 -4.61 10.40
N TYR A 85 -3.44 -5.55 11.35
CA TYR A 85 -3.15 -5.34 12.79
C TYR A 85 -2.05 -6.27 13.30
N PHE A 86 -1.22 -6.81 12.39
CA PHE A 86 -0.35 -7.97 12.65
C PHE A 86 1.13 -7.69 12.39
N GLY A 87 1.54 -6.42 12.49
CA GLY A 87 2.95 -6.01 12.48
C GLY A 87 3.67 -6.14 11.13
N PHE A 88 3.06 -6.72 10.11
CA PHE A 88 3.70 -6.97 8.81
C PHE A 88 4.16 -5.67 8.13
N GLN A 89 3.34 -4.62 8.16
CA GLN A 89 3.71 -3.33 7.59
C GLN A 89 4.94 -2.73 8.30
N TYR A 90 5.04 -2.85 9.63
CA TYR A 90 6.21 -2.39 10.37
C TYR A 90 7.46 -3.21 10.04
N MET A 91 7.31 -4.54 10.08
CA MET A 91 8.36 -5.51 9.74
C MET A 91 9.00 -5.21 8.38
N ARG A 92 8.15 -4.90 7.40
CA ARG A 92 8.56 -4.54 6.04
C ARG A 92 9.37 -3.25 6.01
N ASP A 93 8.90 -2.22 6.69
CA ASP A 93 9.50 -0.89 6.61
C ASP A 93 10.85 -0.85 7.35
N ILE A 94 11.02 -1.60 8.45
CA ILE A 94 12.27 -1.63 9.23
C ILE A 94 13.33 -2.61 8.72
N ASP A 95 13.07 -3.35 7.63
CA ASP A 95 13.95 -4.40 7.17
C ASP A 95 15.40 -3.90 6.99
N ALA A 96 16.34 -4.57 7.65
CA ALA A 96 17.73 -4.13 7.77
C ALA A 96 18.48 -4.03 6.43
N VAL A 97 18.00 -4.70 5.38
CA VAL A 97 18.54 -4.63 4.02
C VAL A 97 17.69 -3.82 3.05
N GLN A 98 16.66 -3.13 3.54
CA GLN A 98 15.75 -2.31 2.74
C GLN A 98 15.05 -3.10 1.62
N GLY A 99 14.95 -4.42 1.78
CA GLY A 99 14.29 -5.34 0.84
C GLY A 99 12.79 -5.45 1.07
N GLY A 100 12.25 -4.85 2.14
CA GLY A 100 10.84 -4.88 2.48
C GLY A 100 9.89 -4.49 1.34
N HIS A 101 10.24 -3.48 0.55
CA HIS A 101 9.40 -3.01 -0.55
C HIS A 101 9.59 -3.80 -1.86
N SER A 102 10.31 -4.92 -1.82
CA SER A 102 10.37 -5.91 -2.91
C SER A 102 9.10 -6.78 -2.91
N PRO A 103 8.52 -7.07 -4.08
CA PRO A 103 7.44 -8.04 -4.24
C PRO A 103 7.76 -9.45 -3.71
N ALA A 104 9.04 -9.81 -3.64
CA ALA A 104 9.48 -11.12 -3.13
C ALA A 104 9.44 -11.22 -1.58
N PHE A 105 9.39 -10.10 -0.86
CA PHE A 105 9.50 -10.07 0.60
C PHE A 105 8.40 -10.88 1.30
N LEU A 106 7.14 -10.65 0.91
CA LEU A 106 5.99 -11.39 1.43
C LEU A 106 6.11 -12.88 1.10
N THR A 107 6.42 -13.21 -0.16
CA THR A 107 6.55 -14.59 -0.63
C THR A 107 7.59 -15.35 0.17
N ARG A 108 8.77 -14.76 0.38
CA ARG A 108 9.88 -15.39 1.09
C ARG A 108 9.50 -15.74 2.52
N ILE A 109 8.89 -14.81 3.27
CA ILE A 109 8.55 -15.10 4.67
C ILE A 109 7.33 -16.02 4.81
N ALA A 110 6.36 -15.92 3.90
CA ALA A 110 5.23 -16.83 3.87
C ALA A 110 5.69 -18.27 3.59
N PHE A 111 6.58 -18.49 2.62
CA PHE A 111 7.10 -19.84 2.31
C PHE A 111 7.87 -20.44 3.49
N ASN A 112 8.74 -19.65 4.12
CA ASN A 112 9.46 -20.08 5.31
C ASN A 112 8.50 -20.48 6.43
N THR A 113 7.49 -19.66 6.69
CA THR A 113 6.48 -19.95 7.71
C THR A 113 5.75 -21.25 7.40
N LEU A 114 5.25 -21.41 6.17
CA LEU A 114 4.51 -22.60 5.74
C LEU A 114 5.36 -23.88 5.76
N ALA A 115 6.66 -23.78 5.48
CA ALA A 115 7.60 -24.89 5.57
C ALA A 115 7.85 -25.36 7.01
N ILE A 116 7.75 -24.45 7.99
CA ILE A 116 7.89 -24.77 9.42
C ILE A 116 6.61 -25.38 9.99
N LEU A 117 5.43 -24.97 9.49
CA LEU A 117 4.14 -25.47 9.96
C LEU A 117 3.92 -26.95 9.57
N THR A 118 3.16 -27.67 10.39
CA THR A 118 2.69 -29.02 10.06
C THR A 118 1.56 -28.96 9.01
N PRO A 119 1.26 -30.07 8.31
CA PRO A 119 0.11 -30.13 7.40
C PRO A 119 -1.22 -29.73 8.08
N ALA A 120 -1.42 -30.12 9.35
CA ALA A 120 -2.62 -29.77 10.10
C ALA A 120 -2.71 -28.26 10.40
N GLN A 121 -1.60 -27.63 10.79
CA GLN A 121 -1.55 -26.17 10.99
C GLN A 121 -1.75 -25.40 9.68
N ARG A 122 -1.19 -25.88 8.57
CA ARG A 122 -1.46 -25.29 7.24
C ARG A 122 -2.93 -25.41 6.85
N ALA A 123 -3.56 -26.55 7.13
CA ALA A 123 -4.99 -26.76 6.88
C ALA A 123 -5.85 -25.79 7.70
N GLN A 124 -5.47 -25.45 8.94
CA GLN A 124 -6.16 -24.42 9.73
C GLN A 124 -6.09 -23.04 9.07
N LEU A 125 -4.94 -22.64 8.52
CA LEU A 125 -4.82 -21.36 7.79
C LEU A 125 -5.66 -21.34 6.51
N ILE A 126 -5.70 -22.46 5.78
CA ILE A 126 -6.53 -22.59 4.56
C ILE A 126 -8.01 -22.51 4.92
N GLU A 127 -8.44 -23.16 6.00
CA GLU A 127 -9.83 -23.12 6.44
C GLU A 127 -10.24 -21.72 6.89
N ALA A 128 -9.37 -21.03 7.63
CA ALA A 128 -9.59 -19.62 7.99
C ALA A 128 -9.71 -18.72 6.76
N ALA A 129 -8.86 -18.92 5.74
CA ALA A 129 -8.93 -18.19 4.48
C ALA A 129 -10.27 -18.40 3.76
N LYS A 130 -10.79 -19.64 3.73
CA LYS A 130 -12.12 -19.95 3.16
C LYS A 130 -13.24 -19.24 3.91
N GLN A 131 -13.20 -19.28 5.24
CA GLN A 131 -14.22 -18.64 6.09
C GLN A 131 -14.25 -17.12 5.92
N GLN A 132 -13.10 -16.49 5.68
CA GLN A 132 -12.99 -15.03 5.49
C GLN A 132 -13.31 -14.55 4.08
N GLN A 133 -13.33 -15.44 3.08
CA GLN A 133 -13.42 -15.07 1.66
C GLN A 133 -14.63 -14.16 1.36
N ALA A 134 -15.80 -14.50 1.89
CA ALA A 134 -17.02 -13.73 1.68
C ALA A 134 -16.93 -12.32 2.30
N ASP A 135 -16.43 -12.22 3.52
CA ASP A 135 -16.31 -10.94 4.23
C ASP A 135 -15.22 -10.05 3.62
N VAL A 136 -14.07 -10.63 3.23
CA VAL A 136 -13.01 -9.92 2.51
C VAL A 136 -13.51 -9.40 1.17
N ARG A 137 -14.28 -10.20 0.42
CA ARG A 137 -14.93 -9.75 -0.82
C ARG A 137 -15.95 -8.65 -0.54
N ARG A 138 -16.77 -8.79 0.50
CA ARG A 138 -17.77 -7.78 0.89
C ARG A 138 -17.13 -6.44 1.25
N PHE A 139 -16.02 -6.46 1.99
CA PHE A 139 -15.25 -5.26 2.29
C PHE A 139 -14.80 -4.54 1.02
N ALA A 140 -14.27 -5.28 0.04
CA ALA A 140 -13.85 -4.70 -1.24
C ALA A 140 -15.00 -4.04 -2.00
N LEU A 141 -16.15 -4.72 -2.07
CA LEU A 141 -17.35 -4.23 -2.74
C LEU A 141 -17.87 -2.95 -2.08
N LEU A 142 -17.91 -2.90 -0.75
CA LEU A 142 -18.40 -1.75 0.00
C LEU A 142 -17.53 -0.49 -0.18
N ARG A 143 -16.26 -0.61 -0.60
CA ARG A 143 -15.43 0.56 -0.94
C ARG A 143 -15.89 1.26 -2.22
N LEU A 144 -16.42 0.52 -3.19
CA LEU A 144 -16.69 1.00 -4.55
C LEU A 144 -17.67 2.18 -4.62
N PRO A 145 -18.86 2.15 -3.96
CA PRO A 145 -19.79 3.26 -4.05
C PRO A 145 -19.26 4.52 -3.37
N LEU A 146 -18.44 4.38 -2.32
CA LEU A 146 -17.78 5.52 -1.67
C LEU A 146 -16.76 6.18 -2.62
N ILE A 147 -15.93 5.39 -3.30
CA ILE A 147 -14.98 5.87 -4.31
C ILE A 147 -15.71 6.56 -5.47
N GLN A 148 -16.80 5.96 -5.96
CA GLN A 148 -17.59 6.54 -7.04
C GLN A 148 -18.26 7.86 -6.62
N ALA A 149 -18.76 7.96 -5.38
CA ALA A 149 -19.32 9.20 -4.84
C ALA A 149 -18.24 10.31 -4.75
N PHE A 150 -17.00 9.96 -4.39
CA PHE A 150 -15.90 10.92 -4.40
C PHE A 150 -15.56 11.41 -5.81
N ARG A 151 -15.53 10.52 -6.82
CA ARG A 151 -15.36 10.89 -8.23
C ARG A 151 -16.45 11.82 -8.72
N GLN A 152 -17.72 11.49 -8.43
CA GLN A 152 -18.86 12.36 -8.76
C GLN A 152 -18.73 13.74 -8.10
N THR A 153 -18.23 13.80 -6.87
CA THR A 153 -17.97 15.07 -6.15
C THR A 153 -16.88 15.91 -6.85
N LEU A 154 -15.77 15.29 -7.26
CA LEU A 154 -14.71 15.94 -8.03
C LEU A 154 -15.23 16.50 -9.36
N GLU A 155 -15.97 15.67 -10.10
CA GLU A 155 -16.43 15.93 -11.47
C GLU A 155 -17.72 16.76 -11.54
N ARG A 156 -18.40 16.96 -10.42
CA ARG A 156 -19.77 17.52 -10.35
C ARG A 156 -20.75 16.76 -11.25
N SER A 157 -20.67 15.43 -11.25
CA SER A 157 -21.44 14.53 -12.11
C SER A 157 -22.44 13.68 -11.32
N GLY A 158 -23.41 13.06 -11.99
CA GLY A 158 -24.38 12.18 -11.35
C GLY A 158 -25.21 12.87 -10.24
N PRO A 159 -25.43 12.22 -9.08
CA PRO A 159 -26.10 12.84 -7.93
C PRO A 159 -25.41 14.10 -7.41
N ALA A 160 -24.07 14.17 -7.50
CA ALA A 160 -23.29 15.33 -7.04
C ALA A 160 -23.57 16.62 -7.84
N ALA A 161 -24.15 16.51 -9.04
CA ALA A 161 -24.59 17.66 -9.82
C ALA A 161 -25.80 18.38 -9.19
N LYS A 162 -26.54 17.70 -8.30
CA LYS A 162 -27.80 18.19 -7.72
C LYS A 162 -27.72 18.39 -6.21
N ALA A 163 -26.87 17.64 -5.51
CA ALA A 163 -26.77 17.67 -4.06
C ALA A 163 -25.32 17.53 -3.60
N PRO A 164 -24.93 18.16 -2.48
CA PRO A 164 -23.60 18.03 -1.92
C PRO A 164 -23.39 16.63 -1.32
N LEU A 165 -22.13 16.22 -1.22
CA LEU A 165 -21.72 15.03 -0.48
C LEU A 165 -22.07 15.20 1.02
N SER A 166 -22.80 14.25 1.57
CA SER A 166 -23.18 14.19 2.99
C SER A 166 -22.01 13.66 3.81
N ARG A 167 -21.57 14.44 4.81
CA ARG A 167 -20.52 14.02 5.73
C ARG A 167 -21.01 12.85 6.58
N ALA A 168 -22.25 12.93 7.08
CA ALA A 168 -22.84 11.89 7.91
C ALA A 168 -22.92 10.54 7.18
N ALA A 169 -23.31 10.53 5.90
CA ALA A 169 -23.39 9.31 5.10
C ALA A 169 -22.00 8.68 4.87
N VAL A 170 -20.98 9.49 4.54
CA VAL A 170 -19.60 9.02 4.37
C VAL A 170 -19.08 8.38 5.65
N VAL A 171 -19.23 9.06 6.79
CA VAL A 171 -18.78 8.59 8.11
C VAL A 171 -19.50 7.30 8.50
N ALA A 172 -20.83 7.25 8.35
CA ALA A 172 -21.62 6.08 8.69
C ALA A 172 -21.27 4.85 7.83
N HIS A 173 -21.05 5.05 6.53
CA HIS A 173 -20.65 3.98 5.62
C HIS A 173 -19.25 3.47 5.93
N SER A 174 -18.30 4.38 6.19
CA SER A 174 -16.94 4.01 6.60
C SER A 174 -16.94 3.26 7.95
N ALA A 175 -17.75 3.69 8.92
CA ALA A 175 -17.92 3.00 10.19
C ALA A 175 -18.36 1.53 9.99
N ALA A 176 -19.38 1.29 9.15
CA ALA A 176 -19.84 -0.06 8.83
C ALA A 176 -18.80 -0.90 8.07
N LEU A 177 -18.04 -0.26 7.18
CA LEU A 177 -16.95 -0.90 6.44
C LEU A 177 -15.85 -1.40 7.40
N TYR A 178 -15.42 -0.59 8.37
CA TYR A 178 -14.38 -1.01 9.32
C TYR A 178 -14.89 -1.89 10.46
N GLU A 179 -16.18 -1.86 10.79
CA GLU A 179 -16.77 -2.88 11.66
C GLU A 179 -16.60 -4.28 11.06
N LEU A 180 -16.80 -4.42 9.74
CA LEU A 180 -16.49 -5.63 8.99
C LEU A 180 -14.99 -5.95 8.99
N ASP A 181 -14.12 -4.95 8.81
CA ASP A 181 -12.66 -5.12 8.91
C ASP A 181 -12.22 -5.69 10.28
N GLY A 182 -12.85 -5.22 11.36
CA GLY A 182 -12.63 -5.70 12.72
C GLY A 182 -13.08 -7.14 12.93
N ARG A 183 -14.20 -7.55 12.31
CA ARG A 183 -14.65 -8.94 12.33
C ARG A 183 -13.66 -9.87 11.63
N ILE A 184 -13.18 -9.46 10.45
CA ILE A 184 -12.15 -10.19 9.71
C ILE A 184 -10.86 -10.28 10.54
N ALA A 185 -10.45 -9.17 11.17
CA ALA A 185 -9.25 -9.12 12.03
C ALA A 185 -9.35 -10.09 13.20
N TRP A 186 -10.48 -10.11 13.92
CA TRP A 186 -10.70 -11.01 15.05
C TRP A 186 -10.65 -12.47 14.61
N ALA A 187 -11.38 -12.83 13.55
CA ALA A 187 -11.39 -14.21 13.03
C ALA A 187 -10.00 -14.66 12.58
N ARG A 188 -9.21 -13.75 11.99
CA ARG A 188 -7.83 -14.05 11.56
C ARG A 188 -6.93 -14.27 12.76
N ALA A 189 -7.04 -13.40 13.77
CA ALA A 189 -6.26 -13.50 15.00
C ALA A 189 -6.58 -14.78 15.78
N ASP A 190 -7.84 -15.23 15.80
CA ASP A 190 -8.23 -16.50 16.41
C ASP A 190 -7.52 -17.68 15.73
N ALA A 191 -7.65 -17.79 14.41
CA ALA A 191 -7.02 -18.86 13.64
C ALA A 191 -5.49 -18.87 13.78
N MET A 192 -4.83 -17.71 13.61
CA MET A 192 -3.39 -17.60 13.77
C MET A 192 -2.95 -17.86 15.21
N GLY A 193 -3.74 -17.42 16.20
CA GLY A 193 -3.50 -17.66 17.62
C GLY A 193 -3.51 -19.16 17.94
N GLN A 194 -4.50 -19.91 17.45
CA GLN A 194 -4.56 -21.36 17.60
C GLN A 194 -3.34 -22.07 17.00
N VAL A 195 -2.90 -21.66 15.80
CA VAL A 195 -1.68 -22.19 15.18
C VAL A 195 -0.46 -21.89 16.06
N ILE A 196 -0.32 -20.64 16.53
CA ILE A 196 0.80 -20.19 17.36
C ILE A 196 0.85 -20.93 18.71
N GLN A 197 -0.29 -21.15 19.37
CA GLN A 197 -0.36 -21.94 20.61
C GLN A 197 0.04 -23.40 20.36
N GLY A 198 -0.34 -23.95 19.21
CA GLY A 198 -0.02 -25.31 18.81
C GLY A 198 1.42 -25.54 18.31
N LEU A 199 2.28 -24.52 18.27
CA LEU A 199 3.67 -24.68 17.80
C LEU A 199 4.49 -25.53 18.78
N SER A 200 5.17 -26.55 18.25
CA SER A 200 6.14 -27.33 19.01
C SER A 200 7.38 -26.51 19.38
N ALA A 201 8.18 -27.01 20.31
CA ALA A 201 9.46 -26.38 20.69
C ALA A 201 10.39 -26.22 19.46
N ASP A 202 10.46 -27.24 18.60
CA ASP A 202 11.27 -27.20 17.38
C ASP A 202 10.78 -26.15 16.39
N GLN A 203 9.46 -26.03 16.18
CA GLN A 203 8.89 -25.02 15.30
C GLN A 203 9.16 -23.60 15.80
N ARG A 204 9.04 -23.38 17.13
CA ARG A 204 9.39 -22.09 17.75
C ARG A 204 10.87 -21.77 17.57
N ALA A 205 11.75 -22.77 17.75
CA ALA A 205 13.18 -22.60 17.53
C ALA A 205 13.52 -22.30 16.06
N GLN A 206 12.81 -22.89 15.10
CA GLN A 206 12.98 -22.58 13.67
C GLN A 206 12.50 -21.16 13.33
N LEU A 207 11.31 -20.76 13.80
CA LEU A 207 10.79 -19.39 13.60
C LEU A 207 11.72 -18.35 14.24
N ALA A 208 12.30 -18.62 15.40
CA ALA A 208 13.23 -17.71 16.07
C ALA A 208 14.53 -17.46 15.30
N ARG A 209 14.91 -18.33 14.35
CA ARG A 209 16.07 -18.12 13.46
C ARG A 209 15.77 -17.10 12.37
N LEU A 210 14.50 -16.93 12.00
CA LEU A 210 14.03 -15.92 11.08
C LEU A 210 13.86 -14.61 11.86
N LYS A 211 14.81 -13.67 11.73
CA LYS A 211 14.76 -12.40 12.47
C LYS A 211 13.68 -11.49 11.89
N PHE A 212 12.79 -10.97 12.75
CA PHE A 212 11.66 -10.12 12.38
C PHE A 212 12.06 -8.94 11.47
N GLY A 213 13.07 -8.16 11.83
CA GLY A 213 13.52 -7.00 11.04
C GLY A 213 14.73 -7.23 10.13
N ASP A 214 15.10 -8.48 9.81
CA ASP A 214 16.27 -8.75 8.97
C ASP A 214 16.05 -9.94 8.04
N SER A 215 15.56 -9.63 6.83
CA SER A 215 15.22 -10.63 5.82
C SER A 215 16.41 -11.40 5.26
N ARG A 216 17.67 -10.99 5.52
CA ARG A 216 18.85 -11.82 5.18
C ARG A 216 18.86 -13.15 5.92
N THR A 217 18.22 -13.20 7.08
CA THR A 217 18.18 -14.41 7.91
C THR A 217 17.17 -15.43 7.44
N TRP A 218 16.33 -15.09 6.46
CA TRP A 218 15.29 -15.97 5.96
C TRP A 218 15.87 -16.78 4.79
N PRO A 219 16.06 -18.10 4.90
CA PRO A 219 16.57 -18.87 3.77
C PRO A 219 15.56 -18.87 2.61
N ASP A 220 16.00 -19.29 1.43
CA ASP A 220 15.07 -19.60 0.35
C ASP A 220 14.31 -20.88 0.73
N ALA A 221 12.98 -20.78 0.78
CA ALA A 221 12.10 -21.89 1.07
C ALA A 221 11.38 -22.33 -0.22
N PRO A 222 11.12 -23.64 -0.41
CA PRO A 222 10.41 -24.12 -1.58
C PRO A 222 8.96 -23.64 -1.58
N ASP A 223 8.39 -23.52 -2.79
CA ASP A 223 6.97 -23.27 -3.00
C ASP A 223 6.12 -24.40 -2.37
N PRO A 224 5.23 -24.09 -1.39
CA PRO A 224 4.38 -25.07 -0.76
C PRO A 224 3.43 -25.75 -1.76
N ALA A 225 3.41 -27.08 -1.77
CA ALA A 225 2.69 -27.87 -2.78
C ALA A 225 1.17 -27.59 -2.79
N GLU A 226 0.58 -27.32 -1.62
CA GLU A 226 -0.85 -27.08 -1.45
C GLU A 226 -1.33 -25.86 -2.25
N ARG A 227 -0.48 -24.83 -2.38
CA ARG A 227 -0.82 -23.58 -3.09
C ARG A 227 -1.20 -23.80 -4.54
N ARG A 228 -0.55 -24.76 -5.21
CA ARG A 228 -0.78 -25.05 -6.65
C ARG A 228 -2.19 -25.55 -6.94
N SER A 229 -2.89 -26.04 -5.92
CA SER A 229 -4.26 -26.52 -6.02
C SER A 229 -5.31 -25.51 -5.55
N LEU A 230 -4.89 -24.41 -4.91
CA LEU A 230 -5.81 -23.42 -4.38
C LEU A 230 -6.29 -22.45 -5.48
N PRO A 231 -7.59 -22.10 -5.48
CA PRO A 231 -8.07 -20.91 -6.16
C PRO A 231 -7.23 -19.68 -5.80
N HIS A 232 -7.06 -18.77 -6.75
CA HIS A 232 -6.16 -17.63 -6.61
C HIS A 232 -6.41 -16.78 -5.35
N ASP A 233 -7.66 -16.52 -5.01
CA ASP A 233 -8.03 -15.72 -3.84
C ASP A 233 -7.73 -16.43 -2.51
N LEU A 234 -7.91 -17.76 -2.46
CA LEU A 234 -7.50 -18.57 -1.31
C LEU A 234 -5.98 -18.64 -1.18
N ASP A 235 -5.24 -18.74 -2.29
CA ASP A 235 -3.77 -18.66 -2.27
C ASP A 235 -3.30 -17.31 -1.70
N VAL A 236 -3.87 -16.20 -2.19
CA VAL A 236 -3.55 -14.86 -1.69
C VAL A 236 -3.86 -14.72 -0.20
N ALA A 237 -5.00 -15.23 0.27
CA ALA A 237 -5.36 -15.20 1.68
C ALA A 237 -4.42 -16.07 2.54
N MET A 238 -4.08 -17.28 2.09
CA MET A 238 -3.13 -18.16 2.77
C MET A 238 -1.75 -17.52 2.91
N MET A 239 -1.23 -16.91 1.83
CA MET A 239 0.04 -16.20 1.84
C MET A 239 0.02 -15.00 2.79
N THR A 240 -1.09 -14.26 2.81
CA THR A 240 -1.31 -13.17 3.76
C THR A 240 -1.26 -13.70 5.20
N HIS A 241 -2.06 -14.71 5.54
CA HIS A 241 -2.10 -15.28 6.89
C HIS A 241 -0.74 -15.84 7.33
N ALA A 242 -0.02 -16.54 6.46
CA ALA A 242 1.31 -17.06 6.80
C ALA A 242 2.30 -15.94 7.10
N SER A 243 2.34 -14.90 6.26
CA SER A 243 3.25 -13.76 6.46
C SER A 243 2.89 -12.93 7.70
N GLU A 244 1.61 -12.72 7.96
CA GLU A 244 1.11 -12.02 9.14
C GLU A 244 1.29 -12.84 10.42
N LEU A 245 1.13 -14.16 10.39
CA LEU A 245 1.37 -15.03 11.54
C LEU A 245 2.81 -14.89 12.04
N PHE A 246 3.78 -14.92 11.12
CA PHE A 246 5.18 -14.71 11.47
C PHE A 246 5.41 -13.31 12.07
N ALA A 247 4.90 -12.28 11.39
CA ALA A 247 5.08 -10.90 11.83
C ALA A 247 4.44 -10.66 13.21
N TRP A 248 3.26 -11.22 13.45
CA TRP A 248 2.51 -11.01 14.69
C TRP A 248 3.16 -11.71 15.90
N GLN A 249 3.60 -12.96 15.71
CA GLN A 249 4.25 -13.72 16.79
C GLN A 249 5.62 -13.14 17.13
N GLY A 250 6.41 -12.77 16.11
CA GLY A 250 7.75 -12.22 16.27
C GLY A 250 7.79 -10.72 16.57
N GLY A 251 6.66 -10.04 16.40
CA GLY A 251 6.49 -8.60 16.57
C GLY A 251 6.06 -8.20 17.99
N SER A 252 5.69 -6.93 18.11
CA SER A 252 5.28 -6.29 19.36
C SER A 252 3.96 -5.54 19.18
N LEU A 253 3.35 -5.13 20.29
CA LEU A 253 2.19 -4.23 20.25
C LEU A 253 2.49 -2.95 19.46
N GLU A 254 3.72 -2.46 19.49
CA GLU A 254 4.13 -1.27 18.72
C GLU A 254 4.13 -1.55 17.22
N ALA A 255 4.64 -2.72 16.80
CA ALA A 255 4.60 -3.16 15.42
C ALA A 255 3.14 -3.30 14.92
N ASP A 256 2.28 -3.89 15.74
CA ASP A 256 0.86 -4.10 15.43
C ASP A 256 0.07 -2.78 15.37
N THR A 257 0.48 -1.79 16.18
CA THR A 257 -0.11 -0.44 16.19
C THR A 257 0.38 0.41 15.01
N TYR A 258 1.60 0.17 14.52
CA TYR A 258 2.19 0.97 13.46
C TYR A 258 1.35 0.95 12.16
N PHE A 259 1.35 2.07 11.48
CA PHE A 259 0.85 2.22 10.12
C PHE A 259 1.78 3.14 9.32
N CYS A 260 1.85 2.92 8.01
CA CYS A 260 2.47 3.90 7.11
C CYS A 260 1.52 5.10 6.89
N PRO A 261 2.04 6.30 6.59
CA PRO A 261 1.21 7.50 6.44
C PRO A 261 0.02 7.34 5.48
N GLU A 262 0.14 6.50 4.44
CA GLU A 262 -0.87 6.28 3.40
C GLU A 262 -2.00 5.34 3.82
N ARG A 263 -2.02 4.87 5.07
CA ARG A 263 -2.96 3.85 5.54
C ARG A 263 -4.41 4.33 5.59
N HIS A 264 -4.63 5.63 5.76
CA HIS A 264 -5.96 6.20 5.96
C HIS A 264 -6.51 6.78 4.66
N ALA A 265 -7.83 6.76 4.52
CA ALA A 265 -8.57 7.30 3.38
C ALA A 265 -8.04 6.78 2.03
N MET A 266 -7.89 5.46 1.92
CA MET A 266 -7.34 4.75 0.74
C MET A 266 -8.35 4.70 -0.44
N TYR A 267 -8.87 5.85 -0.86
CA TYR A 267 -9.93 6.00 -1.86
C TYR A 267 -9.52 6.86 -3.07
N PHE A 268 -8.28 7.34 -3.09
CA PHE A 268 -7.80 8.42 -3.95
C PHE A 268 -6.68 7.99 -4.91
N GLY A 269 -6.63 6.71 -5.26
CA GLY A 269 -5.76 6.21 -6.34
C GLY A 269 -4.26 6.17 -6.07
N GLY A 270 -3.80 6.51 -4.85
CA GLY A 270 -2.38 6.47 -4.49
C GLY A 270 -1.74 5.10 -4.73
N PHE A 271 -2.43 4.01 -4.38
CA PHE A 271 -1.96 2.65 -4.68
C PHE A 271 -2.06 2.30 -6.18
N GLY A 272 -3.07 2.80 -6.89
CA GLY A 272 -3.14 2.68 -8.34
C GLY A 272 -1.95 3.36 -9.03
N LEU A 273 -1.49 4.49 -8.51
CA LEU A 273 -0.34 5.23 -9.06
C LEU A 273 1.01 4.57 -8.71
N LYS A 274 1.18 4.05 -7.49
CA LYS A 274 2.50 3.55 -7.02
C LYS A 274 2.65 2.03 -7.04
N THR A 275 1.59 1.28 -6.78
CA THR A 275 1.66 -0.16 -6.51
C THR A 275 1.14 -1.00 -7.66
N ALA A 276 0.11 -0.57 -8.39
CA ALA A 276 -0.36 -1.30 -9.56
C ALA A 276 0.77 -1.59 -10.58
N PRO A 277 1.71 -0.67 -10.87
CA PRO A 277 2.83 -0.95 -11.77
C PRO A 277 3.79 -2.03 -11.28
N ALA A 278 3.82 -2.34 -9.99
CA ALA A 278 4.68 -3.38 -9.40
C ALA A 278 4.03 -4.77 -9.44
N LEU A 279 2.73 -4.86 -9.73
CA LEU A 279 1.98 -6.12 -9.64
C LEU A 279 2.54 -7.15 -10.63
N GLY A 280 2.90 -8.33 -10.11
CA GLY A 280 3.41 -9.44 -10.92
C GLY A 280 4.85 -9.30 -11.41
N LYS A 281 5.59 -8.25 -11.00
CA LYS A 281 6.98 -7.99 -11.44
C LYS A 281 7.96 -8.27 -10.30
N GLN A 282 8.70 -9.37 -10.36
CA GLN A 282 9.63 -9.78 -9.29
C GLN A 282 10.83 -8.82 -9.15
N ASP A 283 11.31 -8.25 -10.26
CA ASP A 283 12.48 -7.38 -10.30
C ASP A 283 12.14 -5.88 -10.17
N PHE A 284 10.94 -5.57 -9.68
CA PHE A 284 10.47 -4.20 -9.52
C PHE A 284 10.51 -3.78 -8.04
N SER A 285 11.17 -2.66 -7.75
CA SER A 285 11.14 -2.05 -6.41
C SER A 285 10.44 -0.70 -6.47
N ILE A 286 9.50 -0.48 -5.56
CA ILE A 286 8.86 0.83 -5.38
C ILE A 286 9.81 1.70 -4.58
N SER A 287 10.28 2.80 -5.17
CA SER A 287 11.08 3.80 -4.45
C SER A 287 10.34 4.30 -3.21
N THR A 288 10.99 4.21 -2.05
CA THR A 288 10.46 4.74 -0.78
C THR A 288 10.33 6.26 -0.78
N ALA A 289 10.98 6.96 -1.73
CA ALA A 289 10.88 8.41 -1.89
C ALA A 289 9.71 8.85 -2.78
N LEU A 290 9.14 7.95 -3.61
CA LEU A 290 8.15 8.31 -4.63
C LEU A 290 6.97 9.12 -4.07
N THR A 291 6.36 8.64 -2.99
CA THR A 291 5.21 9.32 -2.36
C THR A 291 5.61 10.70 -1.81
N GLY A 292 6.77 10.79 -1.15
CA GLY A 292 7.26 12.04 -0.57
C GLY A 292 7.60 13.10 -1.62
N ASP A 293 8.33 12.70 -2.67
CA ASP A 293 8.81 13.60 -3.72
C ASP A 293 7.67 14.03 -4.64
N SER A 294 6.82 13.10 -5.10
CA SER A 294 5.67 13.44 -5.95
C SER A 294 4.62 14.27 -5.20
N GLY A 295 4.44 14.05 -3.89
CA GLY A 295 3.59 14.91 -3.07
C GLY A 295 4.13 16.34 -2.96
N ALA A 296 5.44 16.50 -2.75
CA ALA A 296 6.06 17.82 -2.74
C ALA A 296 5.95 18.53 -4.10
N ASP A 297 6.27 17.83 -5.20
CA ASP A 297 6.19 18.35 -6.56
C ASP A 297 4.75 18.77 -6.90
N PHE A 298 3.74 18.00 -6.49
CA PHE A 298 2.33 18.36 -6.67
C PHE A 298 2.01 19.73 -6.06
N LEU A 299 2.43 19.98 -4.82
CA LEU A 299 2.20 21.25 -4.14
C LEU A 299 2.84 22.43 -4.89
N THR A 300 4.02 22.22 -5.49
CA THR A 300 4.71 23.29 -6.27
C THR A 300 3.91 23.74 -7.49
N LEU A 301 3.10 22.86 -8.09
CA LEU A 301 2.30 23.12 -9.29
C LEU A 301 0.96 23.82 -8.99
N LEU A 302 0.57 23.91 -7.71
CA LEU A 302 -0.63 24.59 -7.27
C LEU A 302 -0.41 26.10 -7.08
N SER A 303 -1.46 26.89 -7.33
CA SER A 303 -1.50 28.30 -6.91
C SER A 303 -1.47 28.40 -5.37
N PRO A 304 -1.12 29.57 -4.79
CA PRO A 304 -1.13 29.75 -3.34
C PRO A 304 -2.49 29.39 -2.70
N THR A 305 -3.59 29.78 -3.33
CA THR A 305 -4.95 29.48 -2.84
C THR A 305 -5.28 27.99 -2.90
N GLN A 306 -4.93 27.32 -4.00
CA GLN A 306 -5.12 25.87 -4.13
C GLN A 306 -4.25 25.09 -3.13
N ARG A 307 -2.98 25.50 -2.98
CA ARG A 307 -2.02 24.87 -2.07
C ARG A 307 -2.46 24.98 -0.61
N ALA A 308 -2.95 26.14 -0.20
CA ALA A 308 -3.44 26.38 1.17
C ALA A 308 -4.56 25.41 1.58
N LEU A 309 -5.38 24.95 0.62
CA LEU A 309 -6.42 23.94 0.89
C LEU A 309 -5.82 22.59 1.32
N ILE A 310 -4.66 22.22 0.77
CA ILE A 310 -3.98 20.95 1.08
C ILE A 310 -3.10 21.10 2.33
N GLU A 311 -2.38 22.21 2.45
CA GLU A 311 -1.50 22.50 3.59
C GLU A 311 -2.26 22.61 4.92
N ALA A 312 -3.55 22.97 4.89
CA ALA A 312 -4.40 22.99 6.08
C ALA A 312 -4.87 21.60 6.55
N LEU A 313 -4.73 20.55 5.74
CA LEU A 313 -5.28 19.22 6.07
C LEU A 313 -4.59 18.55 7.26
N PRO A 314 -3.23 18.51 7.37
CA PRO A 314 -2.56 17.95 8.54
C PRO A 314 -3.07 18.51 9.87
N ASP A 315 -3.26 19.83 9.95
CA ASP A 315 -3.82 20.48 11.13
C ASP A 315 -5.26 20.02 11.42
N ARG A 316 -6.10 19.96 10.39
CA ARG A 316 -7.52 19.60 10.50
C ARG A 316 -7.76 18.14 10.89
N GLN A 317 -6.84 17.24 10.54
CA GLN A 317 -6.97 15.82 10.85
C GLN A 317 -6.29 15.39 12.16
N ARG A 318 -5.45 16.24 12.76
CA ARG A 318 -4.49 15.84 13.79
C ARG A 318 -5.14 15.07 14.95
N ALA A 319 -6.27 15.57 15.45
CA ALA A 319 -7.00 14.93 16.54
C ALA A 319 -7.52 13.54 16.15
N GLN A 320 -8.12 13.42 14.96
CA GLN A 320 -8.63 12.15 14.45
C GLN A 320 -7.48 11.14 14.23
N LEU A 321 -6.35 11.58 13.70
CA LEU A 321 -5.18 10.71 13.48
C LEU A 321 -4.59 10.21 14.80
N GLN A 322 -4.54 11.06 15.83
CA GLN A 322 -4.14 10.67 17.19
C GLN A 322 -5.10 9.64 17.80
N GLU A 323 -6.40 9.84 17.62
CA GLU A 323 -7.40 8.88 18.09
C GLU A 323 -7.33 7.55 17.33
N ILE A 324 -7.12 7.59 16.01
CA ILE A 324 -6.87 6.38 15.20
C ILE A 324 -5.69 5.57 15.77
N ALA A 325 -4.58 6.24 16.11
CA ALA A 325 -3.43 5.56 16.73
C ALA A 325 -3.79 4.91 18.07
N SER A 326 -4.60 5.58 18.91
CA SER A 326 -5.07 5.02 20.18
C SER A 326 -5.99 3.81 19.98
N VAL A 327 -7.02 3.97 19.16
CA VAL A 327 -8.00 2.90 18.86
C VAL A 327 -7.31 1.68 18.26
N ARG A 328 -6.38 1.89 17.33
CA ARG A 328 -5.59 0.81 16.73
C ARG A 328 -4.73 0.08 17.75
N ARG A 329 -4.13 0.80 18.71
CA ARG A 329 -3.38 0.18 19.82
C ARG A 329 -4.29 -0.67 20.70
N GLU A 330 -5.50 -0.22 20.98
CA GLU A 330 -6.48 -1.00 21.75
C GLU A 330 -6.94 -2.25 21.01
N ILE A 331 -7.22 -2.16 19.71
CA ILE A 331 -7.54 -3.31 18.87
C ILE A 331 -6.39 -4.31 18.89
N ALA A 332 -5.16 -3.85 18.61
CA ALA A 332 -3.97 -4.70 18.59
C ALA A 332 -3.74 -5.38 19.96
N HIS A 333 -3.89 -4.64 21.06
CA HIS A 333 -3.78 -5.18 22.41
C HIS A 333 -4.80 -6.29 22.65
N GLU A 334 -6.07 -6.05 22.30
CA GLU A 334 -7.15 -7.02 22.46
C GLU A 334 -6.85 -8.29 21.64
N LEU A 335 -6.49 -8.16 20.36
CA LEU A 335 -6.16 -9.30 19.49
C LEU A 335 -4.97 -10.11 20.04
N ARG A 336 -3.92 -9.45 20.55
CA ARG A 336 -2.71 -10.13 21.10
C ARG A 336 -3.02 -11.05 22.29
N ARG A 337 -4.18 -10.95 22.93
CA ARG A 337 -4.58 -11.88 24.00
C ARG A 337 -4.64 -13.34 23.49
N PHE A 338 -4.94 -13.57 22.21
CA PHE A 338 -4.82 -14.90 21.59
C PHE A 338 -3.40 -15.49 21.64
N LEU A 339 -2.35 -14.64 21.63
CA LEU A 339 -0.95 -15.08 21.69
C LEU A 339 -0.55 -15.67 23.05
N VAL A 340 -1.37 -15.45 24.09
CA VAL A 340 -1.16 -16.01 25.44
C VAL A 340 -2.25 -17.01 25.83
N GLY A 341 -3.06 -17.47 24.86
CA GLY A 341 -4.12 -18.45 25.08
C GLY A 341 -5.39 -17.89 25.73
N GLU A 342 -5.51 -16.56 25.84
CA GLU A 342 -6.74 -15.92 26.27
C GLU A 342 -7.72 -15.76 25.09
N ARG A 343 -8.99 -15.47 25.43
CA ARG A 343 -10.03 -15.17 24.45
C ARG A 343 -10.33 -13.66 24.42
N PRO A 344 -9.96 -12.93 23.36
CA PRO A 344 -10.32 -11.53 23.19
C PRO A 344 -11.83 -11.32 23.01
N ASP A 345 -12.29 -10.13 23.38
CA ASP A 345 -13.65 -9.67 23.16
C ASP A 345 -13.87 -9.24 21.70
N ALA A 346 -14.60 -10.07 20.95
CA ALA A 346 -14.95 -9.82 19.56
C ALA A 346 -15.83 -8.57 19.37
N GLN A 347 -16.71 -8.28 20.33
CA GLN A 347 -17.57 -7.10 20.27
C GLN A 347 -16.74 -5.84 20.51
N ARG A 348 -15.81 -5.87 21.47
CA ARG A 348 -14.86 -4.76 21.69
C ARG A 348 -14.06 -4.45 20.42
N VAL A 349 -13.48 -5.46 19.77
CA VAL A 349 -12.71 -5.26 18.52
C VAL A 349 -13.58 -4.64 17.43
N GLN A 350 -14.82 -5.12 17.25
CA GLN A 350 -15.74 -4.56 16.25
C GLN A 350 -16.17 -3.13 16.58
N THR A 351 -16.48 -2.81 17.84
CA THR A 351 -16.82 -1.43 18.27
C THR A 351 -15.65 -0.47 18.07
N LEU A 352 -14.43 -0.87 18.45
CA LEU A 352 -13.24 -0.06 18.22
C LEU A 352 -12.97 0.11 16.71
N SER A 353 -13.12 -0.96 15.92
CA SER A 353 -12.91 -0.87 14.46
C SER A 353 -13.97 0.00 13.80
N ARG A 354 -15.23 -0.03 14.26
CA ARG A 354 -16.26 0.92 13.85
C ARG A 354 -15.83 2.35 14.13
N ARG A 355 -15.31 2.64 15.33
CA ARG A 355 -14.80 3.97 15.69
C ARG A 355 -13.62 4.40 14.81
N TYR A 356 -12.69 3.49 14.51
CA TYR A 356 -11.65 3.73 13.51
C TYR A 356 -12.28 4.14 12.17
N GLY A 357 -13.30 3.43 11.71
CA GLY A 357 -13.97 3.73 10.45
C GLY A 357 -14.67 5.08 10.43
N GLU A 358 -15.26 5.51 11.54
CA GLU A 358 -15.80 6.86 11.67
C GLU A 358 -14.70 7.91 11.43
N LEU A 359 -13.55 7.75 12.11
CA LEU A 359 -12.40 8.64 11.98
C LEU A 359 -11.83 8.61 10.55
N ASP A 360 -11.68 7.44 9.94
CA ASP A 360 -11.22 7.31 8.54
C ASP A 360 -12.19 7.98 7.56
N GLY A 361 -13.50 7.86 7.80
CA GLY A 361 -14.54 8.53 7.01
C GLY A 361 -14.47 10.05 7.13
N GLU A 362 -14.15 10.57 8.31
CA GLU A 362 -13.88 12.00 8.52
C GLU A 362 -12.69 12.49 7.72
N LEU A 363 -11.58 11.75 7.75
CA LEU A 363 -10.40 12.07 6.96
C LEU A 363 -10.71 12.05 5.46
N ALA A 364 -11.40 11.00 4.99
CA ALA A 364 -11.79 10.86 3.60
C ALA A 364 -12.70 12.01 3.14
N TYR A 365 -13.66 12.42 3.96
CA TYR A 365 -14.52 13.58 3.67
C TYR A 365 -13.73 14.88 3.57
N LEU A 366 -12.80 15.13 4.51
CA LEU A 366 -11.93 16.32 4.45
C LEU A 366 -11.10 16.35 3.17
N TYR A 367 -10.55 15.20 2.76
CA TYR A 367 -9.66 15.09 1.60
C TYR A 367 -10.42 15.29 0.30
N VAL A 368 -11.55 14.60 0.11
CA VAL A 368 -12.34 14.74 -1.13
C VAL A 368 -12.81 16.17 -1.33
N GLN A 369 -13.20 16.87 -0.25
CA GLN A 369 -13.64 18.27 -0.35
C GLN A 369 -12.50 19.20 -0.76
N ALA A 370 -11.29 19.00 -0.24
CA ALA A 370 -10.12 19.77 -0.63
C ALA A 370 -9.69 19.46 -2.07
N PHE A 371 -9.60 18.17 -2.43
CA PHE A 371 -9.22 17.73 -3.76
C PHE A 371 -10.23 18.18 -4.81
N ALA A 372 -11.54 18.07 -4.55
CA ALA A 372 -12.57 18.53 -5.48
C ALA A 372 -12.47 20.04 -5.75
N ARG A 373 -12.25 20.85 -4.70
CA ARG A 373 -12.05 22.30 -4.86
C ARG A 373 -10.81 22.63 -5.69
N VAL A 374 -9.67 21.99 -5.39
CA VAL A 374 -8.45 22.16 -6.19
C VAL A 374 -8.70 21.73 -7.63
N GLY A 375 -9.22 20.52 -7.85
CA GLY A 375 -9.45 19.93 -9.16
C GLY A 375 -10.40 20.72 -10.06
N GLN A 376 -11.41 21.37 -9.48
CA GLN A 376 -12.36 22.22 -10.18
C GLN A 376 -11.76 23.59 -10.54
N ASP A 377 -10.75 24.04 -9.80
CA ASP A 377 -10.05 25.33 -10.00
C ASP A 377 -8.78 25.21 -10.88
N LEU A 378 -8.34 23.99 -11.22
CA LEU A 378 -7.17 23.79 -12.07
C LEU A 378 -7.36 24.36 -13.48
N ASN A 379 -6.42 25.21 -13.91
CA ASN A 379 -6.35 25.69 -15.29
C ASN A 379 -5.73 24.62 -16.23
N PRO A 380 -5.85 24.77 -17.57
CA PRO A 380 -5.33 23.78 -18.53
C PRO A 380 -3.83 23.50 -18.42
N ALA A 381 -3.01 24.52 -18.14
CA ALA A 381 -1.56 24.36 -18.00
C ALA A 381 -1.22 23.52 -16.75
N GLN A 382 -1.89 23.77 -15.63
CA GLN A 382 -1.75 22.95 -14.43
C GLN A 382 -2.18 21.51 -14.67
N ARG A 383 -3.32 21.28 -15.33
CA ARG A 383 -3.77 19.92 -15.68
C ARG A 383 -2.71 19.17 -16.51
N SER A 384 -2.12 19.84 -17.50
CA SER A 384 -1.05 19.25 -18.31
C SER A 384 0.20 18.94 -17.47
N ALA A 385 0.65 19.87 -16.62
CA ALA A 385 1.81 19.67 -15.76
C ALA A 385 1.60 18.53 -14.74
N LEU A 386 0.39 18.41 -14.17
CA LEU A 386 0.04 17.31 -13.27
C LEU A 386 0.04 15.96 -13.98
N GLN A 387 -0.45 15.89 -15.23
CA GLN A 387 -0.36 14.66 -16.03
C GLN A 387 1.09 14.28 -16.36
N GLN A 388 1.95 15.27 -16.65
CA GLN A 388 3.39 15.03 -16.82
C GLN A 388 4.05 14.52 -15.53
N LEU A 389 3.65 15.04 -14.37
CA LEU A 389 4.11 14.56 -13.07
C LEU A 389 3.66 13.11 -12.83
N ARG A 390 2.39 12.78 -13.12
CA ARG A 390 1.87 11.40 -13.05
C ARG A 390 2.67 10.44 -13.94
N ALA A 391 3.02 10.86 -15.15
CA ALA A 391 3.77 10.05 -16.11
C ALA A 391 5.20 9.70 -15.68
N ARG A 392 5.73 10.32 -14.60
CA ARG A 392 7.01 9.92 -13.99
C ARG A 392 6.89 8.62 -13.20
N SER A 393 5.70 8.25 -12.75
CA SER A 393 5.47 6.95 -12.14
C SER A 393 5.64 5.85 -13.19
N PRO A 394 6.33 4.75 -12.88
CA PRO A 394 6.49 3.65 -13.81
C PRO A 394 5.13 3.16 -14.31
N HIS A 395 4.99 2.97 -15.62
CA HIS A 395 3.78 2.44 -16.22
C HIS A 395 4.17 1.52 -17.38
N ASP A 396 3.58 0.33 -17.42
CA ASP A 396 3.63 -0.59 -18.54
C ASP A 396 2.26 -0.60 -19.23
N PRO A 397 2.17 -0.46 -20.57
CA PRO A 397 0.90 -0.57 -21.29
C PRO A 397 0.15 -1.90 -21.05
N ARG A 398 0.86 -2.93 -20.57
CA ARG A 398 0.33 -4.24 -20.18
C ARG A 398 -0.15 -4.30 -18.73
N ASP A 399 0.10 -3.27 -17.93
CA ASP A 399 -0.43 -3.19 -16.56
C ASP A 399 -1.96 -3.37 -16.63
N PRO A 400 -2.54 -4.15 -15.69
CA PRO A 400 -3.95 -4.44 -15.74
C PRO A 400 -4.75 -3.14 -15.68
N LYS A 401 -5.77 -3.06 -16.54
CA LYS A 401 -6.67 -1.90 -16.61
C LYS A 401 -7.87 -2.24 -15.75
N GLY A 402 -8.09 -1.47 -14.70
CA GLY A 402 -9.23 -1.64 -13.81
C GLY A 402 -10.56 -1.27 -14.50
N PRO A 403 -11.65 -1.07 -13.73
CA PRO A 403 -11.67 -1.00 -12.27
C PRO A 403 -11.37 -2.34 -11.60
N PHE A 404 -10.99 -2.28 -10.33
CA PHE A 404 -10.51 -3.44 -9.58
C PHE A 404 -11.40 -3.79 -8.39
N LEU A 405 -11.49 -5.08 -8.13
CA LEU A 405 -11.77 -5.62 -6.81
C LEU A 405 -10.44 -6.01 -6.18
N TYR A 406 -9.93 -5.19 -5.26
CA TYR A 406 -8.52 -5.21 -4.82
C TYR A 406 -7.56 -4.97 -5.99
N ALA A 407 -6.90 -6.03 -6.47
CA ALA A 407 -5.96 -6.00 -7.58
C ALA A 407 -6.42 -6.85 -8.77
N ALA A 408 -7.59 -7.50 -8.66
CA ALA A 408 -8.21 -8.27 -9.73
C ALA A 408 -9.24 -7.41 -10.49
N PRO A 409 -9.49 -7.66 -11.79
CA PRO A 409 -10.55 -6.97 -12.52
C PRO A 409 -11.91 -7.07 -11.82
N LEU A 410 -12.66 -5.97 -11.84
CA LEU A 410 -13.98 -5.90 -11.24
C LEU A 410 -15.01 -6.68 -12.07
N ASP A 411 -15.82 -7.50 -11.42
CA ASP A 411 -16.91 -8.23 -12.05
C ASP A 411 -18.22 -7.41 -12.15
N ALA A 412 -19.23 -7.97 -12.82
CA ALA A 412 -20.52 -7.31 -13.03
C ALA A 412 -21.25 -6.96 -11.72
N ALA A 413 -21.12 -7.80 -10.69
CA ALA A 413 -21.72 -7.52 -9.38
C ALA A 413 -21.02 -6.34 -8.70
N GLY A 414 -19.69 -6.27 -8.81
CA GLY A 414 -18.91 -5.12 -8.37
C GLY A 414 -19.26 -3.83 -9.10
N MET A 415 -19.45 -3.88 -10.42
CA MET A 415 -19.91 -2.73 -11.20
C MET A 415 -21.30 -2.26 -10.74
N ALA A 416 -22.22 -3.19 -10.45
CA ALA A 416 -23.54 -2.86 -9.93
C ALA A 416 -23.51 -2.25 -8.52
N GLU A 417 -22.59 -2.68 -7.66
CA GLU A 417 -22.41 -2.08 -6.33
C GLU A 417 -21.84 -0.66 -6.44
N ALA A 418 -20.89 -0.42 -7.35
CA ALA A 418 -20.23 0.88 -7.54
C ALA A 418 -21.21 2.02 -7.88
N THR A 419 -22.35 1.73 -8.51
CA THR A 419 -23.34 2.74 -8.89
C THR A 419 -24.23 3.20 -7.73
N ARG A 420 -24.22 2.50 -6.58
CA ARG A 420 -25.07 2.77 -5.41
C ARG A 420 -24.60 3.99 -4.62
N THR A 421 -24.71 5.14 -5.25
CA THR A 421 -24.13 6.40 -4.77
C THR A 421 -25.15 7.37 -4.19
N GLU A 422 -26.44 7.21 -4.48
CA GLU A 422 -27.49 8.17 -4.09
C GLU A 422 -27.52 8.46 -2.59
N GLY A 423 -27.31 7.44 -1.75
CA GLY A 423 -27.29 7.58 -0.29
C GLY A 423 -26.18 8.46 0.27
N PHE A 424 -25.16 8.81 -0.52
CA PHE A 424 -24.07 9.70 -0.11
C PHE A 424 -24.37 11.19 -0.37
N PHE A 425 -25.45 11.52 -1.06
CA PHE A 425 -25.73 12.90 -1.47
C PHE A 425 -27.03 13.40 -0.87
N GLY A 426 -26.99 14.64 -0.37
CA GLY A 426 -28.11 15.25 0.33
C GLY A 426 -27.64 16.14 1.47
N ALA A 427 -28.55 16.96 1.99
CA ALA A 427 -28.28 17.74 3.19
C ALA A 427 -28.14 16.80 4.39
N ASP A 428 -27.09 17.00 5.20
CA ASP A 428 -27.01 16.38 6.52
C ASP A 428 -28.26 16.82 7.31
N LYS A 429 -29.08 15.86 7.74
CA LYS A 429 -30.18 16.15 8.66
C LYS A 429 -29.55 16.62 9.96
N ARG A 430 -29.75 17.90 10.29
CA ARG A 430 -29.23 18.51 11.52
C ARG A 430 -29.86 17.92 12.75
#